data_AF-L1NAW3-F1
#
_entry.id   AF-L1NAW3-F1
#
_cell.length_a   1.000
_cell.length_b   1.000
_cell.length_c   1.000
_cell.angle_alpha   90.00
_cell.angle_beta   90.00
_cell.angle_gamma   90.00
#
_symmetry.space_group_name_H-M   'P 1'
#
loop_
_entity.id
_entity.type
_entity.pdbx_description
1 polymer ?
#
loop_
_entity_poly.entity_id
_entity_poly.type
_entity_poly.pdbx_seq_one_letter_code
_entity_poly.pdbx_strand_id
1 'polypeptide(L)'
;MWNKPWKLAEGFLIGGGLIVVGLLLQITVGEIDWQAFAFPVNIILLVVYLFAAVGMYAARNRVYLFRFLGSYPAAVPALVYAVTLTAIMGLTRQVPDGHPSVDPLGLSKMLSLWSFVLVYVWLSVVVAQATFHRLHHFRWRDIPFLLNHAGLLIVLLCATLGNADMRRLKMKIHISSPEWRATDANGRVYELPIAMQLKDFTIEEYPPKLMLVDAQTGEPRPKEKPLTLLVDSSFRSADLYGWHIQLNKRLEEAAPLMSRDTTNYLPWHSSGAVCAVNITATSSDGRQKKTGWVTCGSYHFPYQVLSLDGKVCIAMPEREPQRYVSTVEVMTKAGLHTLKKIEVNHPLNIEGWKIYQLSYDTQMGKWSETSVLELVYDPWLPFVYIGLGMMMLGAVCMFLSLQRRKTDSVIIPKANPETEKGTQE
;
A
#
# COMPACT_ATOMS: atom_id res chain seq x y z
N MET A 1 25.72 -22.06 33.09
CA MET A 1 25.04 -21.86 31.80
C MET A 1 26.04 -21.70 30.67
N TRP A 2 27.00 -20.78 30.75
CA TRP A 2 27.99 -20.50 29.67
C TRP A 2 29.03 -21.60 29.33
N ASN A 3 28.76 -22.87 29.64
CA ASN A 3 29.61 -24.00 29.27
C ASN A 3 29.40 -24.37 27.80
N LYS A 4 30.49 -24.58 27.07
CA LYS A 4 30.44 -24.94 25.65
C LYS A 4 30.04 -26.43 25.51
N PRO A 5 29.21 -26.81 24.53
CA PRO A 5 28.55 -25.94 23.57
C PRO A 5 27.31 -25.23 24.14
N TRP A 6 27.17 -23.93 23.85
CA TRP A 6 25.98 -23.15 24.14
C TRP A 6 24.75 -23.71 23.40
N LYS A 7 23.62 -23.70 24.09
CA LYS A 7 22.34 -24.24 23.67
C LYS A 7 21.32 -23.11 23.55
N LEU A 8 20.04 -23.47 23.43
CA LEU A 8 18.95 -22.52 23.28
C LEU A 8 18.85 -21.55 24.47
N ALA A 9 19.13 -22.03 25.69
CA ALA A 9 19.07 -21.21 26.90
C ALA A 9 20.02 -20.00 26.81
N GLU A 10 21.26 -20.21 26.36
CA GLU A 10 22.23 -19.13 26.16
C GLU A 10 21.79 -18.17 25.05
N GLY A 11 21.21 -18.69 23.96
CA GLY A 11 20.67 -17.84 22.88
C GLY A 11 19.49 -16.98 23.34
N PHE A 12 18.59 -17.52 24.16
CA PHE A 12 17.50 -16.75 24.76
C PHE A 12 18.03 -15.70 25.75
N LEU A 13 19.04 -16.03 26.55
CA LEU A 13 19.69 -15.05 27.44
C LEU A 13 20.32 -13.91 26.66
N ILE A 14 20.99 -14.19 25.53
CA ILE A 14 21.57 -13.13 24.68
C ILE A 14 20.46 -12.22 24.15
N GLY A 15 19.39 -12.78 23.57
CA GLY A 15 18.28 -12.00 23.04
C GLY A 15 17.58 -11.18 24.13
N GLY A 16 17.32 -11.75 25.30
CA GLY A 16 16.77 -11.04 26.45
C GLY A 16 17.69 -9.92 26.94
N GLY A 17 19.01 -10.15 26.93
CA GLY A 17 20.01 -9.12 27.22
C GLY A 17 19.94 -7.95 26.23
N LEU A 18 19.77 -8.22 24.92
CA LEU A 18 19.60 -7.16 23.91
C LEU A 18 18.31 -6.35 24.14
N ILE A 19 17.22 -6.99 24.56
CA ILE A 19 15.99 -6.27 24.93
C ILE A 19 16.26 -5.30 26.09
N VAL A 20 16.87 -5.79 27.18
CA VAL A 20 17.16 -4.99 28.37
C VAL A 20 18.10 -3.84 28.04
N VAL A 21 19.20 -4.12 27.32
CA VAL A 21 20.15 -3.08 26.87
C VAL A 21 19.45 -2.05 25.99
N GLY A 22 18.59 -2.49 25.06
CA GLY A 22 17.82 -1.59 24.22
C GLY A 22 16.86 -0.70 25.01
N LEU A 23 16.17 -1.23 26.02
CA LEU A 23 15.28 -0.43 26.87
C LEU A 23 16.07 0.58 27.71
N LEU A 24 17.24 0.21 28.22
CA LEU A 24 18.12 1.14 28.92
C LEU A 24 18.61 2.26 28.00
N LEU A 25 19.01 1.95 26.76
CA LEU A 25 19.38 2.96 25.76
C LEU A 25 18.19 3.87 25.42
N GLN A 26 16.99 3.31 25.27
CA GLN A 26 15.78 4.09 25.02
C GLN A 26 15.50 5.09 26.14
N ILE A 27 15.64 4.69 27.41
CA ILE A 27 15.38 5.55 28.57
C ILE A 27 16.46 6.64 28.71
N THR A 28 17.72 6.30 28.41
CA THR A 28 18.88 7.18 28.65
C THR A 28 19.17 8.15 27.51
N VAL A 29 19.04 7.70 26.25
CA VAL A 29 19.40 8.46 25.05
C VAL A 29 18.17 8.91 24.26
N GLY A 30 17.03 8.22 24.41
CA GLY A 30 15.84 8.44 23.60
C GLY A 30 15.78 7.56 22.35
N GLU A 31 14.81 7.84 21.48
CA GLU A 31 14.61 7.11 20.22
C GLU A 31 15.72 7.37 19.18
N ILE A 32 15.91 6.43 18.26
CA ILE A 32 16.91 6.54 17.19
C ILE A 32 16.43 7.58 16.16
N ASP A 33 17.24 8.63 15.95
CA ASP A 33 17.04 9.55 14.83
C ASP A 33 17.63 8.97 13.54
N TRP A 34 16.76 8.40 12.71
CA TRP A 34 17.15 7.81 11.42
C TRP A 34 17.78 8.83 10.46
N GLN A 35 17.48 10.13 10.56
CA GLN A 35 18.05 11.13 9.65
C GLN A 35 19.57 11.27 9.82
N ALA A 36 20.09 11.02 11.01
CA ALA A 36 21.54 11.00 11.27
C ALA A 36 22.27 9.89 10.50
N PHE A 37 21.54 8.89 10.01
CA PHE A 37 22.06 7.76 9.26
C PHE A 37 21.84 7.89 7.75
N ALA A 38 21.28 9.00 7.26
CA ALA A 38 21.10 9.24 5.83
C ALA A 38 22.45 9.25 5.08
N PHE A 39 22.39 9.17 3.76
CA PHE A 39 23.56 9.23 2.89
C PHE A 39 24.46 10.43 3.25
N PRO A 40 25.79 10.23 3.41
CA PRO A 40 26.55 9.02 3.08
C PRO A 40 26.74 8.01 4.24
N VAL A 41 26.20 8.28 5.43
CA VAL A 41 26.48 7.50 6.66
C VAL A 41 25.98 6.06 6.55
N ASN A 42 24.77 5.83 6.05
CA ASN A 42 24.24 4.49 5.81
C ASN A 42 25.12 3.62 4.90
N ILE A 43 25.73 4.20 3.85
CA ILE A 43 26.65 3.46 2.97
C ILE A 43 27.93 3.08 3.72
N ILE A 44 28.48 3.99 4.52
CA ILE A 44 29.64 3.68 5.37
C ILE A 44 29.29 2.55 6.34
N LEU A 45 28.13 2.62 6.99
CA LEU A 45 27.67 1.57 7.90
C LEU A 45 27.45 0.23 7.20
N LEU A 46 26.87 0.23 5.99
CA LEU A 46 26.70 -0.99 5.19
C LEU A 46 28.06 -1.63 4.89
N VAL A 47 29.03 -0.84 4.44
CA VAL A 47 30.38 -1.32 4.11
C VAL A 47 31.07 -1.88 5.36
N VAL A 48 31.04 -1.15 6.48
CA VAL A 48 31.59 -1.62 7.76
C VAL A 48 30.91 -2.91 8.22
N TYR A 49 29.58 -2.98 8.12
CA TYR A 49 28.80 -4.17 8.46
C TYR A 49 29.23 -5.38 7.62
N LEU A 50 29.37 -5.22 6.31
CA LEU A 50 29.77 -6.31 5.41
C LEU A 50 31.18 -6.81 5.74
N PHE A 51 32.14 -5.91 5.95
CA PHE A 51 33.50 -6.29 6.35
C PHE A 51 33.52 -6.98 7.71
N ALA A 52 32.77 -6.48 8.69
CA ALA A 52 32.65 -7.10 10.00
C ALA A 52 32.05 -8.51 9.90
N ALA A 53 30.96 -8.67 9.13
CA ALA A 53 30.29 -9.97 8.97
C ALA A 53 31.20 -11.00 8.27
N VAL A 54 31.97 -10.60 7.26
CA VAL A 54 33.00 -11.45 6.63
C VAL A 54 34.13 -11.78 7.62
N GLY A 55 34.62 -10.79 8.37
CA GLY A 55 35.65 -10.99 9.38
C GLY A 55 35.24 -11.96 10.49
N MET A 56 33.99 -11.85 10.97
CA MET A 56 33.39 -12.77 11.93
C MET A 56 33.34 -14.21 11.38
N TYR A 57 32.93 -14.37 10.13
CA TYR A 57 32.90 -15.68 9.47
C TYR A 57 34.30 -16.29 9.34
N ALA A 58 35.29 -15.49 8.94
CA ALA A 58 36.68 -15.92 8.83
C ALA A 58 37.27 -16.34 10.19
N ALA A 59 36.96 -15.59 11.25
CA ALA A 59 37.43 -15.84 12.61
C ALA A 59 36.62 -16.91 13.37
N ARG A 60 35.62 -17.55 12.76
CA ARG A 60 34.74 -18.55 13.41
C ARG A 60 35.47 -19.72 14.08
N ASN A 61 36.61 -20.12 13.55
CA ASN A 61 37.40 -21.21 14.14
C ASN A 61 38.23 -20.76 15.36
N ARG A 62 38.48 -19.45 15.50
CA ARG A 62 39.24 -18.85 16.61
C ARG A 62 38.33 -18.36 17.74
N VAL A 63 37.17 -17.80 17.39
CA VAL A 63 36.24 -17.18 18.35
C VAL A 63 34.97 -18.01 18.45
N TYR A 64 34.71 -18.56 19.64
CA TYR A 64 33.54 -19.42 19.88
C TYR A 64 32.20 -18.73 19.60
N LEU A 65 32.07 -17.44 19.95
CA LEU A 65 30.85 -16.64 19.68
C LEU A 65 30.53 -16.60 18.18
N PHE A 66 31.53 -16.40 17.32
CA PHE A 66 31.32 -16.34 15.88
C PHE A 66 30.91 -17.70 15.31
N ARG A 67 31.43 -18.80 15.86
CA ARG A 67 30.94 -20.15 15.54
C ARG A 67 29.49 -20.36 15.99
N PHE A 68 29.14 -19.86 17.18
CA PHE A 68 27.79 -19.94 17.71
C PHE A 68 26.77 -19.19 16.84
N LEU A 69 27.13 -18.04 16.26
CA LEU A 69 26.23 -17.28 15.39
C LEU A 69 25.77 -18.03 14.14
N GLY A 70 26.54 -19.01 13.65
CA GLY A 70 26.15 -19.87 12.54
C GLY A 70 25.28 -21.07 12.92
N SER A 71 24.87 -21.19 14.19
CA SER A 71 24.20 -22.38 14.73
C SER A 71 22.72 -22.14 15.03
N TYR A 72 21.91 -23.21 14.99
CA TYR A 72 20.47 -23.12 15.27
C TYR A 72 20.14 -22.55 16.68
N PRO A 73 20.94 -22.79 17.75
CA PRO A 73 20.68 -22.19 19.05
C PRO A 73 20.85 -20.67 19.11
N ALA A 74 21.53 -20.06 18.14
CA ALA A 74 21.54 -18.61 17.96
C ALA A 74 20.36 -18.12 17.10
N ALA A 75 20.03 -18.86 16.05
CA ALA A 75 18.99 -18.48 15.09
C ALA A 75 17.57 -18.56 15.66
N VAL A 76 17.22 -19.63 16.37
CA VAL A 76 15.85 -19.82 16.89
C VAL A 76 15.48 -18.71 17.88
N PRO A 77 16.29 -18.38 18.91
CA PRO A 77 15.96 -17.29 19.82
C PRO A 77 15.92 -15.93 19.11
N ALA A 78 16.86 -15.62 18.21
CA ALA A 78 16.85 -14.37 17.44
C ALA A 78 15.54 -14.20 16.66
N LEU A 79 15.08 -15.28 16.02
CA LEU A 79 13.81 -15.28 15.29
C LEU A 79 12.61 -15.10 16.23
N VAL A 80 12.59 -15.79 17.38
CA VAL A 80 11.51 -15.64 18.37
C VAL A 80 11.40 -14.20 18.85
N TYR A 81 12.51 -13.57 19.24
CA TYR A 81 12.49 -12.16 19.66
C TYR A 81 12.05 -11.23 18.54
N ALA A 82 12.57 -11.40 17.32
CA ALA A 82 12.17 -10.58 16.19
C ALA A 82 10.66 -10.71 15.91
N VAL A 83 10.13 -11.93 15.86
CA VAL A 83 8.69 -12.17 15.65
C VAL A 83 7.85 -11.58 16.77
N THR A 84 8.25 -11.75 18.04
CA THR A 84 7.54 -11.17 19.18
C THR A 84 7.49 -9.65 19.10
N LEU A 85 8.62 -8.99 18.81
CA LEU A 85 8.66 -7.54 18.68
C LEU A 85 7.85 -7.05 17.47
N THR A 86 7.91 -7.73 16.33
CA THR A 86 7.10 -7.40 15.16
C THR A 86 5.60 -7.61 15.43
N ALA A 87 5.23 -8.63 16.21
CA ALA A 87 3.85 -8.81 16.66
C ALA A 87 3.40 -7.65 17.57
N ILE A 88 4.25 -7.21 18.51
CA ILE A 88 3.97 -6.03 19.33
C ILE A 88 3.79 -4.79 18.44
N MET A 89 4.64 -4.58 17.45
CA MET A 89 4.51 -3.47 16.49
C MET A 89 3.16 -3.52 15.74
N GLY A 90 2.70 -4.70 15.32
CA GLY A 90 1.42 -4.85 14.64
C GLY A 90 0.19 -4.72 15.53
N LEU A 91 0.32 -5.01 16.84
CA LEU A 91 -0.76 -4.91 17.82
C LEU A 91 -0.84 -3.56 18.53
N THR A 92 0.20 -2.73 18.41
CA THR A 92 0.26 -1.40 19.00
C THR A 92 0.01 -0.33 17.94
N ARG A 93 -0.69 0.74 18.31
CA ARG A 93 -0.96 1.85 17.41
C ARG A 93 0.34 2.60 17.10
N GLN A 94 0.86 2.40 15.89
CA GLN A 94 2.04 3.12 15.42
C GLN A 94 1.71 4.56 15.06
N VAL A 95 2.61 5.48 15.40
CA VAL A 95 2.50 6.91 15.14
C VAL A 95 3.14 7.23 13.78
N PRO A 96 2.56 8.15 12.97
CA PRO A 96 3.16 8.55 11.69
C PRO A 96 4.54 9.18 11.86
N ASP A 97 5.38 9.04 10.83
CA ASP A 97 6.70 9.68 10.80
C ASP A 97 6.61 11.20 11.01
N GLY A 98 7.53 11.75 11.82
CA GLY A 98 7.57 13.18 12.18
C GLY A 98 6.88 13.52 13.50
N HIS A 99 6.05 12.64 14.05
CA HIS A 99 5.44 12.85 15.37
C HIS A 99 6.24 12.15 16.49
N PRO A 100 6.31 12.72 17.71
CA PRO A 100 6.98 12.06 18.84
C PRO A 100 6.22 10.81 19.29
N SER A 101 6.92 9.90 19.98
CA SER A 101 6.29 8.76 20.64
C SER A 101 5.28 9.24 21.69
N VAL A 102 4.13 8.56 21.76
CA VAL A 102 3.03 8.92 22.67
C VAL A 102 3.12 8.12 23.99
N ASP A 103 3.86 7.02 23.97
CA ASP A 103 4.10 6.18 25.14
C ASP A 103 5.55 6.32 25.64
N PRO A 104 5.80 6.16 26.95
CA PRO A 104 7.11 6.38 27.54
C PRO A 104 8.16 5.30 27.16
N LEU A 105 7.73 4.16 26.64
CA LEU A 105 8.62 3.05 26.28
C LEU A 105 9.04 3.07 24.80
N GLY A 106 8.40 3.88 23.96
CA GLY A 106 8.66 3.96 22.52
C GLY A 106 7.95 2.88 21.68
N LEU A 107 6.97 2.16 22.23
CA LEU A 107 6.19 1.12 21.53
C LEU A 107 5.31 1.68 20.39
N SER A 108 4.98 2.96 20.44
CA SER A 108 4.26 3.67 19.37
C SER A 108 5.16 4.04 18.19
N LYS A 109 6.49 3.91 18.33
CA LYS A 109 7.48 4.13 17.26
C LYS A 109 8.51 2.98 17.24
N MET A 110 8.03 1.76 17.04
CA MET A 110 8.84 0.54 17.15
C MET A 110 10.07 0.53 16.25
N LEU A 111 9.99 1.12 15.05
CA LEU A 111 11.13 1.19 14.12
C LEU A 111 12.28 2.07 14.66
N SER A 112 12.02 2.96 15.62
CA SER A 112 13.05 3.81 16.26
C SER A 112 13.43 3.31 17.67
N LEU A 113 12.80 2.23 18.15
CA LEU A 113 13.07 1.63 19.45
C LEU A 113 14.37 0.84 19.44
N TRP A 114 15.30 1.15 20.34
CA TRP A 114 16.60 0.47 20.42
C TRP A 114 16.51 -1.05 20.56
N SER A 115 15.58 -1.58 21.37
CA SER A 115 15.41 -3.04 21.51
C SER A 115 15.02 -3.71 20.19
N PHE A 116 14.20 -3.03 19.37
CA PHE A 116 13.82 -3.51 18.04
C PHE A 116 15.03 -3.53 17.11
N VAL A 117 15.77 -2.42 17.04
CA VAL A 117 16.94 -2.28 16.17
C VAL A 117 18.04 -3.26 16.55
N LEU A 118 18.36 -3.42 17.84
CA LEU A 118 19.40 -4.35 18.31
C LEU A 118 19.06 -5.81 17.97
N VAL A 119 17.80 -6.22 18.14
CA VAL A 119 17.36 -7.58 17.79
C VAL A 119 17.41 -7.79 16.27
N TYR A 120 17.02 -6.79 15.48
CA TYR A 120 17.11 -6.87 14.02
C TYR A 120 18.55 -6.91 13.50
N VAL A 121 19.46 -6.13 14.09
CA VAL A 121 20.90 -6.20 13.81
C VAL A 121 21.45 -7.57 14.20
N TRP A 122 21.05 -8.11 15.35
CA TRP A 122 21.46 -9.45 15.77
C TRP A 122 20.98 -10.53 14.80
N LEU A 123 19.71 -10.46 14.39
CA LEU A 123 19.12 -11.37 13.40
C LEU A 123 19.84 -11.26 12.06
N SER A 124 20.13 -10.04 11.58
CA SER A 124 20.82 -9.84 10.30
C SER A 124 22.23 -10.44 10.33
N VAL A 125 22.95 -10.31 11.46
CA VAL A 125 24.26 -10.95 11.66
C VAL A 125 24.15 -12.47 11.60
N VAL A 126 23.17 -13.08 12.29
CA VAL A 126 22.95 -14.53 12.27
C VAL A 126 22.63 -15.02 10.84
N VAL A 127 21.74 -14.32 10.13
CA VAL A 127 21.41 -14.64 8.73
C VAL A 127 22.63 -14.48 7.82
N ALA A 128 23.45 -13.45 8.03
CA ALA A 128 24.69 -13.25 7.27
C ALA A 128 25.68 -14.40 7.50
N GLN A 129 25.89 -14.84 8.75
CA GLN A 129 26.77 -15.98 9.04
C GLN A 129 26.27 -17.28 8.39
N ALA A 130 24.96 -17.55 8.44
CA ALA A 130 24.36 -18.70 7.77
C ALA A 130 24.51 -18.64 6.25
N THR A 131 24.34 -17.45 5.67
CA THR A 131 24.51 -17.19 4.23
C THR A 131 25.97 -17.42 3.81
N PHE A 132 26.94 -16.84 4.51
CA PHE A 132 28.36 -17.01 4.20
C PHE A 132 28.84 -18.45 4.38
N HIS A 133 28.34 -19.16 5.39
CA HIS A 133 28.66 -20.57 5.58
C HIS A 133 28.28 -21.40 4.34
N ARG A 134 27.07 -21.21 3.83
CA ARG A 134 26.59 -21.97 2.67
C ARG A 134 27.17 -21.46 1.35
N LEU A 135 27.52 -20.19 1.27
CA LEU A 135 28.21 -19.62 0.10
C LEU A 135 29.64 -20.15 -0.01
N HIS A 136 30.36 -20.27 1.10
CA HIS A 136 31.73 -20.82 1.12
C HIS A 136 31.76 -22.33 0.80
N HIS A 137 30.74 -23.08 1.20
CA HIS A 137 30.60 -24.52 0.89
C HIS A 137 29.56 -24.77 -0.22
N PHE A 138 29.55 -23.89 -1.24
CA PHE A 138 28.53 -23.88 -2.28
C PHE A 138 28.37 -25.21 -3.00
N ARG A 139 27.11 -25.64 -3.15
CA ARG A 139 26.70 -26.71 -4.07
C ARG A 139 25.45 -26.26 -4.81
N TRP A 140 25.26 -26.69 -6.06
CA TRP A 140 24.08 -26.33 -6.86
C TRP A 140 22.73 -26.65 -6.19
N ARG A 141 22.69 -27.68 -5.35
CA ARG A 141 21.51 -28.05 -4.54
C ARG A 141 21.13 -27.00 -3.48
N ASP A 142 22.01 -26.04 -3.20
CA ASP A 142 21.87 -25.02 -2.16
C ASP A 142 21.29 -23.70 -2.66
N ILE A 143 21.09 -23.57 -3.98
CA ILE A 143 20.49 -22.38 -4.61
C ILE A 143 19.20 -21.94 -3.91
N PRO A 144 18.21 -22.82 -3.60
CA PRO A 144 16.98 -22.38 -2.94
C PRO A 144 17.24 -21.73 -1.58
N PHE A 145 18.18 -22.25 -0.79
CA PHE A 145 18.50 -21.67 0.49
C PHE A 145 19.23 -20.34 0.34
N LEU A 146 20.22 -20.28 -0.56
CA LEU A 146 21.01 -19.08 -0.77
C LEU A 146 20.14 -17.93 -1.27
N LEU A 147 19.22 -18.19 -2.21
CA LEU A 147 18.24 -17.22 -2.67
C LEU A 147 17.38 -16.68 -1.51
N ASN A 148 16.87 -17.56 -0.66
CA ASN A 148 16.06 -17.15 0.49
C ASN A 148 16.86 -16.35 1.54
N HIS A 149 18.06 -16.82 1.92
CA HIS A 149 18.83 -16.20 3.01
C HIS A 149 19.55 -14.93 2.54
N ALA A 150 20.12 -14.92 1.35
CA ALA A 150 20.70 -13.71 0.77
C ALA A 150 19.60 -12.68 0.43
N GLY A 151 18.45 -13.14 -0.10
CA GLY A 151 17.30 -12.28 -0.33
C GLY A 151 16.79 -11.62 0.95
N LEU A 152 16.62 -12.42 2.03
CA LEU A 152 16.25 -11.90 3.35
C LEU A 152 17.29 -10.92 3.89
N LEU A 153 18.59 -11.22 3.76
CA LEU A 153 19.66 -10.32 4.20
C LEU A 153 19.62 -8.98 3.45
N ILE A 154 19.42 -9.01 2.14
CA ILE A 154 19.26 -7.80 1.32
C ILE A 154 18.05 -6.99 1.79
N VAL A 155 16.89 -7.62 1.97
CA VAL A 155 15.68 -6.94 2.45
C VAL A 155 15.93 -6.31 3.81
N LEU A 156 16.49 -7.05 4.77
CA LEU A 156 16.75 -6.54 6.11
C LEU A 156 17.68 -5.33 6.08
N LEU A 157 18.82 -5.41 5.40
CA LEU A 157 19.81 -4.33 5.39
C LEU A 157 19.32 -3.10 4.61
N CYS A 158 18.77 -3.30 3.42
CA CYS A 158 18.30 -2.19 2.58
C CYS A 158 17.06 -1.52 3.15
N ALA A 159 16.13 -2.26 3.76
CA ALA A 159 14.97 -1.66 4.40
C ALA A 159 15.37 -0.84 5.65
N THR A 160 16.32 -1.33 6.45
CA THR A 160 16.75 -0.59 7.66
C THR A 160 17.60 0.64 7.32
N LEU A 161 18.61 0.49 6.45
CA LEU A 161 19.55 1.57 6.15
C LEU A 161 18.98 2.57 5.13
N GLY A 162 18.06 2.11 4.28
CA GLY A 162 17.38 2.94 3.30
C GLY A 162 16.27 3.82 3.86
N ASN A 163 15.72 3.46 5.03
CA ASN A 163 14.69 4.26 5.69
C ASN A 163 15.12 5.72 5.92
N ALA A 164 16.41 5.93 6.21
CA ALA A 164 16.99 7.25 6.42
C ALA A 164 17.03 8.14 5.15
N ASP A 165 17.08 7.52 3.96
CA ASP A 165 17.12 8.24 2.67
C ASP A 165 15.74 8.46 2.05
N MET A 166 14.72 7.78 2.57
CA MET A 166 13.36 7.91 2.06
C MET A 166 12.82 9.32 2.35
N ARG A 167 12.27 9.97 1.34
CA ARG A 167 11.58 11.27 1.48
C ARG A 167 10.14 11.16 1.03
N ARG A 168 9.23 11.64 1.86
CA ARG A 168 7.80 11.78 1.55
C ARG A 168 7.43 13.25 1.63
N LEU A 169 7.03 13.82 0.50
CA LEU A 169 6.70 15.23 0.38
C LEU A 169 5.30 15.40 -0.21
N LYS A 170 4.62 16.49 0.16
CA LYS A 170 3.32 16.89 -0.37
C LYS A 170 3.47 18.13 -1.23
N MET A 171 3.01 18.06 -2.47
CA MET A 171 2.97 19.18 -3.40
C MET A 171 1.51 19.49 -3.75
N LYS A 172 1.07 20.73 -3.51
CA LYS A 172 -0.25 21.19 -3.93
C LYS A 172 -0.11 21.93 -5.26
N ILE A 173 -0.64 21.34 -6.33
CA ILE A 173 -0.61 21.91 -7.68
C ILE A 173 -1.94 22.61 -8.00
N HIS A 174 -1.87 23.63 -8.86
CA HIS A 174 -3.01 24.45 -9.27
C HIS A 174 -3.09 24.56 -10.80
N ILE A 175 -4.27 24.86 -11.34
CA ILE A 175 -4.46 25.01 -12.80
C ILE A 175 -3.74 26.23 -13.40
N SER A 176 -3.66 27.32 -12.62
CA SER A 176 -3.15 28.62 -13.08
C SER A 176 -1.62 28.74 -13.09
N SER A 177 -0.90 27.91 -12.33
CA SER A 177 0.55 28.09 -12.16
C SER A 177 1.28 26.77 -11.88
N PRO A 178 2.52 26.64 -12.35
CA PRO A 178 3.38 25.52 -11.99
C PRO A 178 3.85 25.63 -10.53
N GLU A 179 3.98 24.49 -9.86
CA GLU A 179 4.53 24.39 -8.50
C GLU A 179 5.74 23.44 -8.49
N TRP A 180 6.81 23.85 -7.80
CA TRP A 180 8.05 23.07 -7.65
C TRP A 180 8.48 22.95 -6.18
N ARG A 181 7.67 23.50 -5.26
CA ARG A 181 7.89 23.41 -3.83
C ARG A 181 7.01 22.31 -3.26
N ALA A 182 7.58 21.50 -2.39
CA ALA A 182 6.84 20.47 -1.66
C ALA A 182 7.16 20.56 -0.17
N THR A 183 6.24 20.06 0.65
CA THR A 183 6.33 20.14 2.13
C THR A 183 6.45 18.75 2.73
N ASP A 184 7.30 18.59 3.76
CA ASP A 184 7.33 17.35 4.55
C ASP A 184 6.23 17.34 5.63
N ALA A 185 6.19 16.27 6.42
CA ALA A 185 5.24 16.11 7.53
C ALA A 185 5.35 17.22 8.60
N ASN A 186 6.52 17.85 8.74
CA ASN A 186 6.78 18.92 9.69
C ASN A 186 6.49 20.31 9.11
N GLY A 187 6.00 20.38 7.86
CA GLY A 187 5.71 21.63 7.17
C GLY A 187 6.96 22.32 6.60
N ARG A 188 8.13 21.68 6.62
CA ARG A 188 9.34 22.24 6.01
C ARG A 188 9.23 22.17 4.49
N VAL A 189 9.49 23.31 3.85
CA VAL A 189 9.41 23.46 2.39
C VAL A 189 10.74 23.06 1.74
N TYR A 190 10.67 22.29 0.67
CA TYR A 190 11.79 21.89 -0.18
C TYR A 190 11.52 22.32 -1.62
N GLU A 191 12.52 22.91 -2.27
CA GLU A 191 12.50 23.16 -3.71
C GLU A 191 12.99 21.92 -4.44
N LEU A 192 12.20 21.45 -5.40
CA LEU A 192 12.49 20.24 -6.17
C LEU A 192 13.01 20.58 -7.58
N PRO A 193 13.79 19.67 -8.20
CA PRO A 193 14.20 19.80 -9.60
C PRO A 193 13.05 19.50 -10.60
N ILE A 194 11.86 19.17 -10.09
CA ILE A 194 10.65 18.87 -10.86
C ILE A 194 9.58 19.90 -10.47
N ALA A 195 8.98 20.53 -11.48
CA ALA A 195 7.80 21.35 -11.37
C ALA A 195 6.60 20.65 -12.02
N MET A 196 5.43 20.83 -11.44
CA MET A 196 4.17 20.28 -11.97
C MET A 196 3.09 21.35 -11.96
N GLN A 197 2.33 21.42 -13.05
CA GLN A 197 1.13 22.24 -13.15
C GLN A 197 -0.06 21.34 -13.39
N LEU A 198 -1.17 21.58 -12.69
CA LEU A 198 -2.42 20.90 -13.00
C LEU A 198 -2.94 21.45 -14.33
N LYS A 199 -3.34 20.59 -15.25
CA LYS A 199 -4.07 21.02 -16.46
C LYS A 199 -5.56 20.72 -16.33
N ASP A 200 -5.88 19.59 -15.73
CA ASP A 200 -7.25 19.17 -15.52
C ASP A 200 -7.33 18.15 -14.38
N PHE A 201 -8.41 18.19 -13.61
CA PHE A 201 -8.73 17.18 -12.60
C PHE A 201 -10.10 16.62 -12.91
N THR A 202 -10.18 15.30 -13.09
CA THR A 202 -11.43 14.63 -13.43
C THR A 202 -11.73 13.51 -12.46
N ILE A 203 -13.03 13.33 -12.23
CA ILE A 203 -13.58 12.17 -11.52
C ILE A 203 -14.40 11.41 -12.55
N GLU A 204 -13.95 10.21 -12.91
CA GLU A 204 -14.77 9.27 -13.66
C GLU A 204 -15.76 8.66 -12.68
N GLU A 205 -17.05 8.79 -12.93
CA GLU A 205 -18.14 8.36 -12.04
C GLU A 205 -18.92 7.21 -12.66
N TYR A 206 -19.41 6.29 -11.82
CA TYR A 206 -20.35 5.26 -12.27
C TYR A 206 -21.63 5.88 -12.86
N PRO A 207 -22.35 5.17 -13.75
CA PRO A 207 -23.63 5.64 -14.27
C PRO A 207 -24.61 5.98 -13.14
N PRO A 208 -25.47 6.99 -13.33
CA PRO A 208 -26.43 7.40 -12.32
C PRO A 208 -27.39 6.25 -12.00
N LYS A 209 -27.76 6.15 -10.73
CA LYS A 209 -28.75 5.19 -10.23
C LYS A 209 -30.04 5.95 -9.94
N LEU A 210 -31.20 5.33 -10.14
CA LEU A 210 -32.49 5.85 -9.70
C LEU A 210 -33.02 4.95 -8.59
N MET A 211 -33.61 5.55 -7.55
CA MET A 211 -34.25 4.80 -6.47
C MET A 211 -35.56 5.46 -6.05
N LEU A 212 -36.44 4.66 -5.46
CA LEU A 212 -37.64 5.17 -4.81
C LEU A 212 -37.32 5.58 -3.37
N VAL A 213 -37.73 6.79 -3.03
CA VAL A 213 -37.61 7.35 -1.68
C VAL A 213 -38.98 7.80 -1.18
N ASP A 214 -39.16 7.75 0.13
CA ASP A 214 -40.33 8.30 0.79
C ASP A 214 -40.28 9.83 0.75
N ALA A 215 -41.39 10.47 0.37
CA ALA A 215 -41.43 11.91 0.11
C ALA A 215 -41.26 12.77 1.39
N GLN A 216 -41.59 12.21 2.56
CA GLN A 216 -41.54 12.93 3.83
C GLN A 216 -40.22 12.70 4.54
N THR A 217 -39.73 11.46 4.53
CA THR A 217 -38.54 11.06 5.29
C THR A 217 -37.26 11.06 4.44
N GLY A 218 -37.37 11.02 3.10
CA GLY A 218 -36.23 10.86 2.20
C GLY A 218 -35.59 9.46 2.25
N GLU A 219 -36.14 8.53 3.04
CA GLU A 219 -35.58 7.19 3.19
C GLU A 219 -35.85 6.33 1.96
N PRO A 220 -34.88 5.49 1.54
CA PRO A 220 -35.06 4.60 0.40
C PRO A 220 -36.07 3.48 0.68
N ARG A 221 -36.72 2.99 -0.38
CA ARG A 221 -37.69 1.89 -0.35
C ARG A 221 -37.19 0.71 -1.21
N PRO A 222 -37.07 -0.52 -0.65
CA PRO A 222 -37.09 -0.90 0.78
C PRO A 222 -35.91 -0.33 1.57
N LYS A 223 -36.08 -0.12 2.89
CA LYS A 223 -35.09 0.55 3.75
C LYS A 223 -33.76 -0.23 3.88
N GLU A 224 -33.81 -1.55 4.02
CA GLU A 224 -32.60 -2.37 4.25
C GLU A 224 -31.80 -2.65 2.99
N LYS A 225 -32.48 -2.80 1.85
CA LYS A 225 -31.88 -3.05 0.54
C LYS A 225 -32.62 -2.21 -0.50
N PRO A 226 -32.21 -0.95 -0.68
CA PRO A 226 -32.80 -0.06 -1.68
C PRO A 226 -32.73 -0.70 -3.04
N LEU A 227 -33.88 -0.80 -3.72
CA LEU A 227 -33.88 -1.21 -5.12
C LEU A 227 -33.40 -0.02 -5.95
N THR A 228 -32.30 -0.20 -6.67
CA THR A 228 -31.72 0.84 -7.52
C THR A 228 -31.76 0.42 -8.98
N LEU A 229 -32.08 1.36 -9.85
CA LEU A 229 -32.07 1.18 -11.29
C LEU A 229 -30.89 1.94 -11.90
N LEU A 230 -29.98 1.21 -12.52
CA LEU A 230 -28.80 1.80 -13.14
C LEU A 230 -29.14 2.35 -14.54
N VAL A 231 -28.90 3.64 -14.74
CA VAL A 231 -29.20 4.36 -15.99
C VAL A 231 -27.90 4.52 -16.76
N ASP A 232 -27.41 3.43 -17.36
CA ASP A 232 -26.26 3.46 -18.29
C ASP A 232 -26.66 3.93 -19.70
N SER A 233 -25.74 3.81 -20.66
CA SER A 233 -25.99 4.19 -22.07
C SER A 233 -26.96 3.24 -22.79
N SER A 234 -27.09 2.00 -22.31
CA SER A 234 -27.99 0.98 -22.87
C SER A 234 -29.41 1.08 -22.29
N PHE A 235 -29.58 1.72 -21.14
CA PHE A 235 -30.87 1.87 -20.47
C PHE A 235 -31.91 2.57 -21.37
N ARG A 236 -33.12 1.99 -21.41
CA ARG A 236 -34.30 2.54 -22.12
C ARG A 236 -35.54 2.55 -21.25
N SER A 237 -35.85 1.41 -20.63
CA SER A 237 -36.96 1.28 -19.68
C SER A 237 -36.73 0.11 -18.72
N ALA A 238 -37.26 0.19 -17.50
CA ALA A 238 -37.36 -0.92 -16.57
C ALA A 238 -38.35 -0.63 -15.44
N ASP A 239 -38.77 -1.67 -14.74
CA ASP A 239 -39.63 -1.54 -13.57
C ASP A 239 -38.83 -1.29 -12.29
N LEU A 240 -39.30 -0.33 -11.50
CA LEU A 240 -38.75 0.04 -10.20
C LEU A 240 -39.89 0.03 -9.18
N TYR A 241 -40.00 -1.05 -8.41
CA TYR A 241 -40.94 -1.18 -7.28
C TYR A 241 -42.40 -0.79 -7.63
N GLY A 242 -42.97 -1.40 -8.68
CA GLY A 242 -44.34 -1.15 -9.13
C GLY A 242 -44.52 0.05 -10.07
N TRP A 243 -43.43 0.70 -10.46
CA TRP A 243 -43.43 1.78 -11.45
C TRP A 243 -42.61 1.42 -12.68
N HIS A 244 -43.21 1.48 -13.86
CA HIS A 244 -42.50 1.36 -15.12
C HIS A 244 -41.82 2.68 -15.47
N ILE A 245 -40.48 2.68 -15.46
CA ILE A 245 -39.66 3.86 -15.71
C ILE A 245 -39.14 3.80 -17.14
N GLN A 246 -39.43 4.85 -17.91
CA GLN A 246 -38.91 5.03 -19.27
C GLN A 246 -37.99 6.26 -19.31
N LEU A 247 -36.80 6.11 -19.89
CA LEU A 247 -35.86 7.21 -20.09
C LEU A 247 -36.28 8.00 -21.34
N ASN A 248 -36.53 9.29 -21.17
CA ASN A 248 -36.82 10.20 -22.29
C ASN A 248 -35.54 10.88 -22.78
N LYS A 249 -34.71 11.36 -21.84
CA LYS A 249 -33.47 12.10 -22.14
C LYS A 249 -32.48 11.97 -20.99
N ARG A 250 -31.19 11.90 -21.31
CA ARG A 250 -30.08 11.96 -20.34
C ARG A 250 -29.09 13.04 -20.76
N LEU A 251 -28.69 13.86 -19.81
CA LEU A 251 -27.63 14.86 -19.95
C LEU A 251 -26.61 14.60 -18.85
N GLU A 252 -25.36 14.30 -19.22
CA GLU A 252 -24.29 14.05 -18.23
C GLU A 252 -23.87 15.32 -17.49
N GLU A 253 -23.91 16.45 -18.20
CA GLU A 253 -23.53 17.75 -17.68
C GLU A 253 -24.60 18.76 -18.09
N ALA A 254 -25.39 19.19 -17.12
CA ALA A 254 -26.50 20.09 -17.33
C ALA A 254 -26.59 21.15 -16.23
N ALA A 255 -27.29 22.24 -16.57
CA ALA A 255 -27.69 23.27 -15.63
C ALA A 255 -29.22 23.46 -15.67
N PRO A 256 -29.84 23.79 -14.53
CA PRO A 256 -31.26 24.11 -14.49
C PRO A 256 -31.53 25.44 -15.20
N LEU A 257 -32.49 25.43 -16.11
CA LEU A 257 -33.11 26.61 -16.67
C LEU A 257 -34.48 26.77 -15.99
N MET A 258 -34.56 27.71 -15.06
CA MET A 258 -35.83 28.08 -14.42
C MET A 258 -36.65 28.93 -15.38
N SER A 259 -37.75 28.36 -15.88
CA SER A 259 -38.84 29.13 -16.49
C SER A 259 -39.89 29.45 -15.42
N ARG A 260 -40.82 30.37 -15.70
CA ARG A 260 -41.84 30.82 -14.74
C ARG A 260 -42.63 29.67 -14.09
N ASP A 261 -42.82 28.55 -14.80
CA ASP A 261 -43.65 27.42 -14.34
C ASP A 261 -42.97 26.04 -14.39
N THR A 262 -41.76 25.91 -14.97
CA THR A 262 -41.08 24.61 -15.12
C THR A 262 -39.55 24.73 -15.05
N THR A 263 -38.90 23.77 -14.39
CA THR A 263 -37.44 23.62 -14.40
C THR A 263 -37.06 22.62 -15.50
N ASN A 264 -36.42 23.14 -16.55
CA ASN A 264 -35.81 22.32 -17.60
C ASN A 264 -34.30 22.24 -17.40
N TYR A 265 -33.65 21.30 -18.09
CA TYR A 265 -32.20 21.15 -18.06
C TYR A 265 -31.63 21.23 -19.48
N LEU A 266 -30.54 21.99 -19.62
CA LEU A 266 -29.80 22.17 -20.85
C LEU A 266 -28.36 21.73 -20.67
N PRO A 267 -27.68 21.25 -21.74
CA PRO A 267 -26.26 20.94 -21.70
C PRO A 267 -25.44 22.12 -21.17
N TRP A 268 -24.57 21.85 -20.20
CA TRP A 268 -23.72 22.84 -19.56
C TRP A 268 -22.38 22.20 -19.22
N HIS A 269 -21.31 22.56 -19.92
CA HIS A 269 -19.97 21.97 -19.78
C HIS A 269 -19.05 22.85 -18.94
N SER A 270 -19.56 23.36 -17.83
CA SER A 270 -18.83 24.26 -16.95
C SER A 270 -19.11 23.94 -15.50
N SER A 271 -18.38 24.63 -14.62
CA SER A 271 -18.32 24.33 -13.20
C SER A 271 -19.71 24.24 -12.58
N GLY A 272 -19.90 23.21 -11.75
CA GLY A 272 -21.16 22.93 -11.09
C GLY A 272 -22.16 22.11 -11.93
N ALA A 273 -21.88 21.71 -13.18
CA ALA A 273 -22.82 20.91 -13.97
C ALA A 273 -23.22 19.61 -13.27
N VAL A 274 -24.49 19.24 -13.41
CA VAL A 274 -25.10 18.05 -12.81
C VAL A 274 -25.50 17.02 -13.85
N CYS A 275 -25.53 15.75 -13.45
CA CYS A 275 -26.20 14.73 -14.25
C CYS A 275 -27.72 14.91 -14.12
N ALA A 276 -28.41 15.03 -15.25
CA ALA A 276 -29.86 15.20 -15.31
C ALA A 276 -30.49 14.14 -16.21
N VAL A 277 -31.47 13.41 -15.67
CA VAL A 277 -32.25 12.43 -16.43
C VAL A 277 -33.72 12.83 -16.43
N ASN A 278 -34.30 12.91 -17.62
CA ASN A 278 -35.74 13.09 -17.80
C ASN A 278 -36.37 11.71 -17.98
N ILE A 279 -37.26 11.35 -17.05
CA ILE A 279 -37.91 10.05 -17.02
C ILE A 279 -39.43 10.20 -17.04
N THR A 280 -40.09 9.19 -17.56
CA THR A 280 -41.53 8.99 -17.45
C THR A 280 -41.77 7.77 -16.56
N ALA A 281 -42.43 7.97 -15.42
CA ALA A 281 -42.83 6.92 -14.51
C ALA A 281 -44.33 6.62 -14.67
N THR A 282 -44.66 5.36 -14.95
CA THR A 282 -46.05 4.90 -15.09
C THR A 282 -46.34 3.87 -14.00
N SER A 283 -47.44 4.05 -13.25
CA SER A 283 -47.82 3.10 -12.20
C SER A 283 -48.19 1.74 -12.82
N SER A 284 -48.05 0.65 -12.06
CA SER A 284 -48.40 -0.70 -12.48
C SER A 284 -49.85 -0.86 -12.96
N ASP A 285 -50.76 -0.01 -12.49
CA ASP A 285 -52.17 0.01 -12.91
C ASP A 285 -52.42 0.87 -14.17
N GLY A 286 -51.39 1.55 -14.67
CA GLY A 286 -51.44 2.45 -15.83
C GLY A 286 -52.18 3.78 -15.60
N ARG A 287 -52.74 4.03 -14.40
CA ARG A 287 -53.60 5.19 -14.14
C ARG A 287 -52.79 6.47 -13.88
N GLN A 288 -51.61 6.32 -13.29
CA GLN A 288 -50.74 7.44 -12.98
C GLN A 288 -49.54 7.46 -13.92
N LYS A 289 -49.33 8.60 -14.58
CA LYS A 289 -48.18 8.87 -15.43
C LYS A 289 -47.58 10.21 -15.05
N LYS A 290 -46.30 10.22 -14.67
CA LYS A 290 -45.56 11.41 -14.28
C LYS A 290 -44.27 11.51 -15.08
N THR A 291 -43.99 12.69 -15.60
CA THR A 291 -42.78 12.95 -16.38
C THR A 291 -42.05 14.15 -15.78
N GLY A 292 -40.74 14.02 -15.62
CA GLY A 292 -39.93 15.12 -15.11
C GLY A 292 -38.45 14.78 -15.01
N TRP A 293 -37.68 15.77 -14.58
CA TRP A 293 -36.23 15.66 -14.40
C TRP A 293 -35.89 15.18 -12.99
N VAL A 294 -34.88 14.32 -12.91
CA VAL A 294 -34.25 13.87 -11.68
C VAL A 294 -32.75 14.17 -11.77
N THR A 295 -32.18 14.76 -10.72
CA THR A 295 -30.76 15.12 -10.64
C THR A 295 -30.20 14.81 -9.26
N CYS A 296 -28.90 14.52 -9.19
CA CYS A 296 -28.18 14.32 -7.94
C CYS A 296 -27.75 15.64 -7.26
N GLY A 297 -27.88 16.78 -7.94
CA GLY A 297 -27.33 18.06 -7.48
C GLY A 297 -25.80 18.16 -7.60
N SER A 298 -25.27 19.33 -7.25
CA SER A 298 -23.85 19.66 -7.14
C SER A 298 -23.64 20.73 -6.08
N TYR A 299 -22.39 21.17 -5.90
CA TYR A 299 -22.07 22.32 -5.04
C TYR A 299 -22.75 23.64 -5.50
N HIS A 300 -23.19 23.73 -6.77
CA HIS A 300 -23.79 24.94 -7.33
C HIS A 300 -25.29 24.80 -7.59
N PHE A 301 -25.77 23.63 -7.99
CA PHE A 301 -27.18 23.40 -8.31
C PHE A 301 -27.82 22.40 -7.33
N PRO A 302 -29.00 22.71 -6.78
CA PRO A 302 -29.69 21.78 -5.88
C PRO A 302 -30.11 20.51 -6.63
N TYR A 303 -30.25 19.42 -5.88
CA TYR A 303 -30.81 18.18 -6.41
C TYR A 303 -32.31 18.35 -6.73
N GLN A 304 -32.81 17.52 -7.64
CA GLN A 304 -34.23 17.50 -8.01
C GLN A 304 -34.75 16.07 -8.03
N VAL A 305 -35.91 15.86 -7.42
CA VAL A 305 -36.61 14.57 -7.38
C VAL A 305 -37.91 14.62 -8.18
N LEU A 306 -38.38 13.47 -8.68
CA LEU A 306 -39.68 13.36 -9.33
C LEU A 306 -40.70 12.82 -8.33
N SER A 307 -41.61 13.68 -7.88
CA SER A 307 -42.75 13.26 -7.04
C SER A 307 -43.77 12.48 -7.86
N LEU A 308 -44.17 11.30 -7.37
CA LEU A 308 -45.08 10.40 -8.08
C LEU A 308 -46.52 10.60 -7.60
N ASP A 309 -46.80 10.24 -6.33
CA ASP A 309 -48.13 10.24 -5.71
C ASP A 309 -48.18 11.05 -4.40
N GLY A 310 -47.12 11.83 -4.12
CA GLY A 310 -46.97 12.60 -2.89
C GLY A 310 -46.52 11.80 -1.66
N LYS A 311 -46.51 10.46 -1.73
CA LYS A 311 -45.93 9.58 -0.70
C LYS A 311 -44.54 9.10 -1.10
N VAL A 312 -44.32 8.88 -2.38
CA VAL A 312 -43.04 8.43 -2.92
C VAL A 312 -42.53 9.33 -4.04
N CYS A 313 -41.21 9.43 -4.12
CA CYS A 313 -40.47 10.17 -5.12
C CYS A 313 -39.41 9.28 -5.75
N ILE A 314 -39.03 9.55 -7.00
CA ILE A 314 -37.83 9.00 -7.61
C ILE A 314 -36.69 9.99 -7.38
N ALA A 315 -35.62 9.52 -6.77
CA ALA A 315 -34.40 10.28 -6.52
C ALA A 315 -33.20 9.65 -7.22
N MET A 316 -32.20 10.48 -7.51
CA MET A 316 -30.88 10.07 -7.96
C MET A 316 -29.89 10.38 -6.83
N PRO A 317 -29.25 9.38 -6.21
CA PRO A 317 -28.19 9.63 -5.26
C PRO A 317 -26.97 10.22 -5.96
N GLU A 318 -26.05 10.76 -5.15
CA GLU A 318 -24.71 11.12 -5.64
C GLU A 318 -24.04 9.93 -6.33
N ARG A 319 -23.33 10.23 -7.41
CA ARG A 319 -22.67 9.21 -8.22
C ARG A 319 -21.39 8.75 -7.52
N GLU A 320 -21.22 7.45 -7.48
CA GLU A 320 -20.02 6.85 -6.90
C GLU A 320 -18.81 7.13 -7.83
N PRO A 321 -17.69 7.64 -7.29
CA PRO A 321 -16.47 7.84 -8.06
C PRO A 321 -15.83 6.49 -8.39
N GLN A 322 -15.46 6.30 -9.65
CA GLN A 322 -14.75 5.13 -10.16
C GLN A 322 -13.24 5.37 -10.19
N ARG A 323 -12.82 6.54 -10.69
CA ARG A 323 -11.40 6.92 -10.80
C ARG A 323 -11.25 8.40 -10.58
N TYR A 324 -10.15 8.79 -9.96
CA TYR A 324 -9.73 10.18 -9.88
C TYR A 324 -8.45 10.31 -10.70
N VAL A 325 -8.38 11.36 -11.53
CA VAL A 325 -7.29 11.55 -12.48
C VAL A 325 -6.86 13.01 -12.43
N SER A 326 -5.58 13.22 -12.14
CA SER A 326 -4.92 14.51 -12.29
C SER A 326 -4.12 14.50 -13.59
N THR A 327 -4.53 15.28 -14.58
CA THR A 327 -3.73 15.54 -15.78
C THR A 327 -2.76 16.66 -15.45
N VAL A 328 -1.47 16.36 -15.47
CA VAL A 328 -0.40 17.25 -15.03
C VAL A 328 0.60 17.48 -16.15
N GLU A 329 1.01 18.73 -16.31
CA GLU A 329 2.19 19.07 -17.10
C GLU A 329 3.41 19.03 -16.18
N VAL A 330 4.39 18.20 -16.55
CA VAL A 330 5.61 17.99 -15.78
C VAL A 330 6.77 18.67 -16.49
N MET A 331 7.51 19.49 -15.75
CA MET A 331 8.71 20.19 -16.19
C MET A 331 9.87 19.80 -15.27
N THR A 332 11.03 19.48 -15.82
CA THR A 332 12.23 19.16 -15.03
C THR A 332 13.37 20.10 -15.36
N LYS A 333 14.31 20.29 -14.43
CA LYS A 333 15.56 21.01 -14.70
C LYS A 333 16.41 20.34 -15.78
N ALA A 334 16.26 19.03 -15.98
CA ALA A 334 16.92 18.28 -17.06
C ALA A 334 16.34 18.55 -18.46
N GLY A 335 15.27 19.35 -18.56
CA GLY A 335 14.65 19.74 -19.83
C GLY A 335 13.48 18.87 -20.27
N LEU A 336 13.07 17.86 -19.49
CA LEU A 336 11.83 17.13 -19.75
C LEU A 336 10.63 18.07 -19.59
N HIS A 337 9.76 18.11 -20.61
CA HIS A 337 8.49 18.80 -20.59
C HIS A 337 7.41 17.91 -21.21
N THR A 338 6.46 17.41 -20.42
CA THR A 338 5.49 16.41 -20.91
C THR A 338 4.18 16.44 -20.14
N LEU A 339 3.08 16.15 -20.83
CA LEU A 339 1.77 15.95 -20.22
C LEU A 339 1.61 14.50 -19.76
N LYS A 340 1.24 14.29 -18.50
CA LYS A 340 1.04 12.97 -17.88
C LYS A 340 -0.27 12.93 -17.11
N LYS A 341 -0.80 11.73 -16.92
CA LYS A 341 -1.94 11.47 -16.04
C LYS A 341 -1.44 10.76 -14.80
N ILE A 342 -1.90 11.21 -13.63
CA ILE A 342 -1.68 10.56 -12.35
C ILE A 342 -3.05 10.11 -11.86
N GLU A 343 -3.23 8.81 -11.66
CA GLU A 343 -4.48 8.24 -11.17
C GLU A 343 -4.26 7.66 -9.77
N VAL A 344 -5.34 7.54 -8.99
CA VAL A 344 -5.28 6.84 -7.70
C VAL A 344 -4.76 5.42 -7.91
N ASN A 345 -3.80 5.01 -7.07
CA ASN A 345 -3.08 3.73 -7.12
C ASN A 345 -2.19 3.50 -8.37
N HIS A 346 -2.08 4.46 -9.28
CA HIS A 346 -1.18 4.39 -10.45
C HIS A 346 -0.16 5.54 -10.40
N PRO A 347 0.95 5.36 -9.65
CA PRO A 347 1.95 6.42 -9.49
C PRO A 347 2.71 6.72 -10.78
N LEU A 348 3.04 7.99 -10.95
CA LEU A 348 3.95 8.46 -11.99
C LEU A 348 5.40 8.40 -11.48
N ASN A 349 6.29 7.76 -12.24
CA ASN A 349 7.71 7.65 -11.89
C ASN A 349 8.54 8.61 -12.74
N ILE A 350 9.18 9.62 -12.13
CA ILE A 350 10.03 10.62 -12.81
C ILE A 350 11.24 10.95 -11.95
N GLU A 351 12.45 10.87 -12.52
CA GLU A 351 13.72 11.21 -11.85
C GLU A 351 13.88 10.62 -10.44
N GLY A 352 13.46 9.37 -10.24
CA GLY A 352 13.53 8.68 -8.95
C GLY A 352 12.39 8.96 -7.98
N TRP A 353 11.48 9.89 -8.31
CA TRP A 353 10.27 10.16 -7.55
C TRP A 353 9.11 9.29 -8.03
N LYS A 354 8.39 8.69 -7.08
CA LYS A 354 7.06 8.13 -7.29
C LYS A 354 6.02 9.14 -6.84
N ILE A 355 5.15 9.55 -7.75
CA ILE A 355 4.20 10.63 -7.54
C ILE A 355 2.79 10.05 -7.53
N TYR A 356 2.15 10.12 -6.38
CA TYR A 356 0.80 9.61 -6.14
C TYR A 356 -0.20 10.76 -6.06
N GLN A 357 -1.40 10.54 -6.56
CA GLN A 357 -2.51 11.42 -6.25
C GLN A 357 -2.94 11.17 -4.80
N LEU A 358 -2.86 12.20 -3.96
CA LEU A 358 -3.20 12.11 -2.53
C LEU A 358 -4.59 12.68 -2.25
N SER A 359 -4.89 13.86 -2.75
CA SER A 359 -6.14 14.57 -2.44
C SER A 359 -6.47 15.64 -3.49
N TYR A 360 -7.59 16.33 -3.32
CA TYR A 360 -8.10 17.40 -4.18
C TYR A 360 -9.05 18.28 -3.36
N ASP A 361 -9.59 19.34 -3.97
CA ASP A 361 -10.65 20.13 -3.34
C ASP A 361 -11.98 19.38 -3.38
N THR A 362 -12.32 18.76 -2.24
CA THR A 362 -13.53 17.95 -2.09
C THR A 362 -14.81 18.77 -2.14
N GLN A 363 -14.77 20.09 -1.90
CA GLN A 363 -15.95 20.95 -2.02
C GLN A 363 -16.32 21.18 -3.48
N MET A 364 -15.32 21.29 -4.35
CA MET A 364 -15.50 21.47 -5.79
C MET A 364 -15.73 20.14 -6.53
N GLY A 365 -15.38 19.00 -5.92
CA GLY A 365 -15.62 17.69 -6.50
C GLY A 365 -14.84 17.50 -7.80
N LYS A 366 -15.54 17.08 -8.87
CA LYS A 366 -14.97 16.94 -10.22
C LYS A 366 -14.49 18.26 -10.85
N TRP A 367 -14.77 19.40 -10.22
CA TRP A 367 -14.39 20.73 -10.69
C TRP A 367 -13.21 21.33 -9.93
N SER A 368 -12.47 20.50 -9.20
CA SER A 368 -11.32 20.95 -8.42
C SER A 368 -10.24 21.58 -9.30
N GLU A 369 -9.89 22.83 -9.05
CA GLU A 369 -8.76 23.51 -9.68
C GLU A 369 -7.41 23.19 -9.01
N THR A 370 -7.45 22.34 -7.97
CA THR A 370 -6.26 21.91 -7.24
C THR A 370 -6.16 20.39 -7.14
N SER A 371 -4.93 19.90 -7.05
CA SER A 371 -4.65 18.52 -6.71
C SER A 371 -3.49 18.49 -5.72
N VAL A 372 -3.54 17.57 -4.77
CA VAL A 372 -2.46 17.34 -3.81
C VAL A 372 -1.79 16.04 -4.20
N LEU A 373 -0.49 16.11 -4.47
CA LEU A 373 0.34 14.99 -4.86
C LEU A 373 1.26 14.59 -3.69
N GLU A 374 1.41 13.30 -3.46
CA GLU A 374 2.45 12.75 -2.58
C GLU A 374 3.63 12.29 -3.43
N LEU A 375 4.80 12.90 -3.20
CA LEU A 375 6.04 12.59 -3.87
C LEU A 375 6.89 11.75 -2.92
N VAL A 376 7.19 10.51 -3.33
CA VAL A 376 8.00 9.56 -2.56
C VAL A 376 9.30 9.29 -3.32
N TYR A 377 10.43 9.64 -2.70
CA TYR A 377 11.76 9.28 -3.18
C TYR A 377 12.35 8.21 -2.28
N ASP A 378 12.75 7.08 -2.86
CA ASP A 378 13.42 5.98 -2.15
C ASP A 378 14.48 5.33 -3.07
N PRO A 379 15.78 5.61 -2.87
CA PRO A 379 16.84 5.05 -3.68
C PRO A 379 17.15 3.57 -3.34
N TRP A 380 16.66 3.06 -2.21
CA TRP A 380 16.92 1.70 -1.74
C TRP A 380 15.85 0.69 -2.16
N LEU A 381 14.65 1.18 -2.50
CA LEU A 381 13.52 0.35 -2.91
C LEU A 381 13.83 -0.67 -4.02
N PRO A 382 14.62 -0.35 -5.08
CA PRO A 382 14.99 -1.34 -6.07
C PRO A 382 15.74 -2.55 -5.48
N PHE A 383 16.63 -2.33 -4.51
CA PHE A 383 17.38 -3.41 -3.86
C PHE A 383 16.48 -4.25 -2.94
N VAL A 384 15.52 -3.62 -2.26
CA VAL A 384 14.49 -4.34 -1.50
C VAL A 384 13.69 -5.26 -2.44
N TYR A 385 13.29 -4.79 -3.62
CA TYR A 385 12.60 -5.64 -4.61
C TYR A 385 13.47 -6.76 -5.15
N ILE A 386 14.78 -6.54 -5.35
CA ILE A 386 15.71 -7.62 -5.69
C ILE A 386 15.70 -8.70 -4.59
N GLY A 387 15.81 -8.30 -3.33
CA GLY A 387 15.79 -9.23 -2.20
C GLY A 387 14.48 -10.03 -2.10
N LEU A 388 13.32 -9.36 -2.26
CA LEU A 388 12.02 -10.02 -2.30
C LEU A 388 11.89 -10.97 -3.49
N GLY A 389 12.36 -10.57 -4.68
CA GLY A 389 12.41 -11.40 -5.88
C GLY A 389 13.25 -12.67 -5.67
N MET A 390 14.41 -12.53 -5.02
CA MET A 390 15.26 -13.67 -4.66
C MET A 390 14.54 -14.63 -3.71
N MET A 391 13.84 -14.14 -2.69
CA MET A 391 13.06 -14.99 -1.78
C MET A 391 11.92 -15.72 -2.50
N MET A 392 11.18 -15.04 -3.38
CA MET A 392 10.13 -15.68 -4.17
C MET A 392 10.70 -16.78 -5.07
N LEU A 393 11.80 -16.51 -5.77
CA LEU A 393 12.48 -17.51 -6.60
C LEU A 393 13.01 -18.67 -5.75
N GLY A 394 13.59 -18.39 -4.59
CA GLY A 394 14.08 -19.39 -3.63
C GLY A 394 12.97 -20.31 -3.16
N ALA A 395 11.79 -19.77 -2.83
CA ALA A 395 10.61 -20.53 -2.49
C ALA A 395 10.15 -21.44 -3.65
N VAL A 396 10.03 -20.91 -4.87
CA VAL A 396 9.67 -21.69 -6.07
C VAL A 396 10.67 -22.83 -6.30
N CYS A 397 11.98 -22.54 -6.26
CA CYS A 397 13.01 -23.56 -6.41
C CYS A 397 12.94 -24.63 -5.31
N MET A 398 12.61 -24.25 -4.07
CA MET A 398 12.43 -25.20 -2.98
C MET A 398 11.24 -26.14 -3.24
N PHE A 399 10.09 -25.61 -3.65
CA PHE A 399 8.92 -26.42 -4.02
C PHE A 399 9.22 -27.40 -5.16
N LEU A 400 9.87 -26.94 -6.23
CA LEU A 400 10.22 -27.80 -7.37
C LEU A 400 11.25 -28.88 -6.99
N SER A 401 12.21 -28.55 -6.11
CA SER A 401 13.21 -29.50 -5.65
C SER A 401 12.62 -30.61 -4.77
N LEU A 402 11.58 -30.29 -3.98
CA LEU A 402 10.84 -31.25 -3.16
C LEU A 402 10.02 -32.21 -4.02
N GLN A 403 9.40 -31.71 -5.09
CA GLN A 403 8.67 -32.54 -6.05
C GLN A 403 9.59 -33.51 -6.78
N ARG A 404 10.75 -33.08 -7.26
CA ARG A 404 11.73 -33.97 -7.93
C ARG A 404 12.19 -35.10 -7.02
N ARG A 405 12.51 -34.83 -5.75
CA ARG A 405 12.87 -35.87 -4.77
C ARG A 405 11.75 -36.88 -4.54
N LYS A 406 10.48 -36.43 -4.54
CA LYS A 406 9.32 -37.32 -4.41
C LYS A 406 9.18 -38.21 -5.65
N THR A 407 9.34 -37.67 -6.84
CA THR A 407 9.30 -38.45 -8.10
C THR A 407 10.43 -39.47 -8.19
N ASP A 408 11.65 -39.09 -7.84
CA ASP A 408 12.81 -40.01 -7.81
C ASP A 408 12.63 -41.13 -6.79
N SER A 409 11.99 -40.86 -5.64
CA SER A 409 11.68 -41.88 -4.63
C SER A 409 10.56 -42.86 -5.02
N VAL A 410 9.72 -42.49 -6.00
CA VAL A 410 8.62 -43.34 -6.51
C VAL A 410 9.08 -44.20 -7.70
N ILE A 411 10.10 -43.76 -8.44
CA ILE A 411 10.64 -44.47 -9.62
C ILE A 411 11.65 -45.58 -9.23
N ILE A 412 12.01 -45.72 -7.96
CA ILE A 412 12.74 -46.90 -7.46
C ILE A 412 11.75 -47.87 -6.78
N PRO A 413 11.31 -48.98 -7.43
CA PRO A 413 10.59 -50.05 -6.76
C PRO A 413 11.57 -51.05 -6.13
N LYS A 414 11.27 -51.41 -4.87
CA LYS A 414 11.66 -52.61 -4.08
C LYS A 414 12.80 -53.47 -4.62
N ALA A 415 13.90 -53.52 -3.86
CA ALA A 415 14.89 -54.60 -3.93
C ALA A 415 14.21 -55.97 -3.76
N ASN A 416 14.61 -56.91 -4.61
CA ASN A 416 14.13 -58.28 -4.70
C ASN A 416 14.43 -59.06 -3.39
N PRO A 417 13.45 -59.69 -2.71
CA PRO A 417 13.71 -60.48 -1.52
C PRO A 417 14.03 -61.93 -1.89
N GLU A 418 15.16 -62.17 -2.55
CA GLU A 418 15.69 -63.53 -2.74
C GLU A 418 17.22 -63.52 -2.67
N THR A 419 17.75 -63.58 -1.46
CA THR A 419 19.09 -64.13 -1.17
C THR A 419 19.18 -64.43 0.33
N GLU A 420 18.30 -65.32 0.79
CA GLU A 420 18.40 -65.94 2.12
C GLU A 420 18.37 -67.47 1.95
N LYS A 421 19.49 -68.01 1.46
CA LYS A 421 19.98 -69.38 1.66
C LYS A 421 21.51 -69.23 1.61
N GLY A 422 22.25 -69.30 2.70
CA GLY A 422 22.25 -70.37 3.69
C GLY A 422 23.48 -71.23 3.40
N THR A 423 24.63 -70.85 3.95
CA THR A 423 25.82 -71.70 4.01
C THR A 423 26.26 -71.75 5.46
N GLN A 424 25.89 -72.84 6.13
CA GLN A 424 26.61 -73.37 7.27
C GLN A 424 27.84 -74.10 6.71
N GLU A 425 29.03 -73.66 7.10
CA GLU A 425 30.13 -74.46 7.67
C GLU A 425 31.29 -73.54 8.06
#